data_AF-A0A553DIH6-F1
#
_entry.id   AF-A0A553DIH6-F1
#
_cell.length_a   1.000
_cell.length_b   1.000
_cell.length_c   1.000
_cell.angle_alpha   90.00
_cell.angle_beta   90.00
_cell.angle_gamma   90.00
#
_symmetry.space_group_name_H-M   'P 1'
#
loop_
_entity.id
_entity.type
_entity.pdbx_description
1 polymer ?
#
loop_
_entity_poly.entity_id
_entity_poly.type
_entity_poly.pdbx_seq_one_letter_code
_entity_poly.pdbx_strand_id
1 'polypeptide(L)'
;MTLLKIYKILSQIPEDIRVQILNLVEKNSNEISINVFSKGSEIDDYMTMREMVKANLYLERLTENERYRTHLLVTEDIQGCILGYILYHKSIDDPTDVSIISTIVSKEYRNQGILRNMLDNLKQKYKSISLTCFISKVNIYKKLGFIPDCHLQTQIGMYYGVPDDGQIMTIDDDILIKYDAVFNAFEKFKLDNLNNWQKLIEKLNDDNIIESTKAEIYFNTIK
;
A
#
# COMPACT_ATOMS: atom_id res chain seq x y z
N MET A 1 13.92 -14.11 20.78
CA MET A 1 13.91 -12.94 19.89
C MET A 1 14.24 -13.46 18.50
N THR A 2 13.27 -13.49 17.57
CA THR A 2 13.53 -13.96 16.20
C THR A 2 14.53 -13.00 15.58
N LEU A 3 15.65 -13.52 15.07
CA LEU A 3 16.61 -12.72 14.32
C LEU A 3 15.93 -12.29 13.02
N LEU A 4 15.86 -10.97 12.80
CA LEU A 4 15.25 -10.38 11.61
C LEU A 4 16.30 -9.59 10.86
N LYS A 5 16.29 -9.73 9.53
CA LYS A 5 17.15 -8.95 8.63
C LYS A 5 16.30 -7.94 7.88
N ILE A 6 16.67 -6.67 7.97
CA ILE A 6 16.04 -5.59 7.21
C ILE A 6 17.05 -5.06 6.20
N TYR A 7 16.68 -5.09 4.93
CA TYR A 7 17.58 -4.64 3.87
C TYR A 7 16.80 -4.09 2.68
N LYS A 8 17.49 -3.22 1.93
CA LYS A 8 16.97 -2.62 0.72
C LYS A 8 17.41 -3.43 -0.49
N ILE A 9 16.50 -3.65 -1.43
CA ILE A 9 16.82 -4.24 -2.72
C ILE A 9 17.12 -3.09 -3.69
N LEU A 10 18.33 -3.12 -4.27
CA LEU A 10 18.90 -2.04 -5.10
C LEU A 10 19.05 -2.42 -6.57
N SER A 11 18.78 -3.67 -6.92
CA SER A 11 18.94 -4.27 -8.24
C SER A 11 17.64 -4.95 -8.67
N GLN A 12 17.69 -5.69 -9.78
CA GLN A 12 16.61 -6.60 -10.15
C GLN A 12 16.22 -7.49 -8.96
N ILE A 13 14.93 -7.57 -8.69
CA ILE A 13 14.37 -8.36 -7.59
C ILE A 13 14.50 -9.86 -7.91
N PRO A 14 15.03 -10.67 -6.97
CA PRO A 14 14.98 -12.14 -7.07
C PRO A 14 13.54 -12.64 -7.16
N GLU A 15 13.29 -13.63 -8.03
CA GLU A 15 11.93 -14.07 -8.33
C GLU A 15 11.22 -14.69 -7.11
N ASP A 16 11.96 -15.39 -6.25
CA ASP A 16 11.44 -15.92 -4.99
C ASP A 16 10.96 -14.81 -4.05
N ILE A 17 11.69 -13.69 -3.96
CA ILE A 17 11.28 -12.52 -3.17
C ILE A 17 10.06 -11.86 -3.82
N ARG A 18 10.03 -11.72 -5.16
CA ARG A 18 8.86 -11.19 -5.88
C ARG A 18 7.60 -11.99 -5.55
N VAL A 19 7.66 -13.31 -5.68
CA VAL A 19 6.55 -14.21 -5.37
C VAL A 19 6.10 -14.06 -3.92
N GLN A 20 7.02 -14.01 -2.96
CA GLN A 20 6.67 -13.82 -1.55
C GLN A 20 5.98 -12.47 -1.28
N ILE A 21 6.43 -11.39 -1.91
CA ILE A 21 5.79 -10.07 -1.81
C ILE A 21 4.39 -10.10 -2.42
N LEU A 22 4.22 -10.68 -3.61
CA LEU A 22 2.90 -10.79 -4.25
C LEU A 22 1.93 -11.65 -3.43
N ASN A 23 2.41 -12.70 -2.77
CA ASN A 23 1.61 -13.49 -1.82
C ASN A 23 1.19 -12.66 -0.58
N LEU A 24 2.05 -11.76 -0.10
CA LEU A 24 1.67 -10.82 0.97
C LEU A 24 0.60 -9.84 0.49
N VAL A 25 0.72 -9.33 -0.74
CA VAL A 25 -0.29 -8.45 -1.36
C VAL A 25 -1.62 -9.17 -1.49
N GLU A 26 -1.65 -10.37 -2.06
CA GLU A 26 -2.86 -11.17 -2.24
C GLU A 26 -3.61 -11.35 -0.91
N LYS A 27 -2.89 -11.73 0.16
CA LYS A 27 -3.48 -11.98 1.50
C LYS A 27 -3.98 -10.73 2.23
N ASN A 28 -3.59 -9.53 1.78
CA ASN A 28 -3.84 -8.27 2.46
C ASN A 28 -4.34 -7.15 1.53
N SER A 29 -4.80 -7.49 0.32
CA SER A 29 -5.20 -6.51 -0.72
C SER A 29 -6.22 -5.50 -0.21
N ASN A 30 -7.19 -5.94 0.59
CA ASN A 30 -8.21 -5.12 1.20
C ASN A 30 -7.69 -4.12 2.26
N GLU A 31 -6.49 -4.34 2.81
CA GLU A 31 -5.86 -3.43 3.78
C GLU A 31 -5.01 -2.34 3.12
N ILE A 32 -4.62 -2.52 1.85
CA ILE A 32 -3.74 -1.60 1.12
C ILE A 32 -4.44 -0.88 -0.03
N SER A 33 -5.58 -1.38 -0.50
CA SER A 33 -6.33 -0.72 -1.56
C SER A 33 -6.93 0.59 -1.08
N ILE A 34 -7.06 1.54 -2.00
CA ILE A 34 -7.84 2.75 -1.77
C ILE A 34 -9.35 2.46 -1.83
N ASN A 35 -9.74 1.40 -2.54
CA ASN A 35 -11.13 0.95 -2.61
C ASN A 35 -11.47 0.10 -1.38
N VAL A 36 -12.62 0.38 -0.77
CA VAL A 36 -13.11 -0.38 0.39
C VAL A 36 -13.80 -1.65 -0.08
N PHE A 37 -13.26 -2.80 0.31
CA PHE A 37 -13.88 -4.11 0.10
C PHE A 37 -13.47 -5.09 1.20
N SER A 38 -14.20 -6.21 1.29
CA SER A 38 -13.91 -7.27 2.27
C SER A 38 -13.36 -8.52 1.58
N LYS A 39 -12.44 -9.21 2.26
CA LYS A 39 -12.00 -10.54 1.81
C LYS A 39 -13.17 -11.52 1.79
N GLY A 40 -13.28 -12.30 0.72
CA GLY A 40 -14.37 -13.24 0.44
C GLY A 40 -15.67 -12.59 -0.06
N SER A 41 -15.71 -11.26 -0.27
CA SER A 41 -16.82 -10.61 -0.97
C SER A 41 -16.79 -10.93 -2.46
N GLU A 42 -17.92 -10.73 -3.14
CA GLU A 42 -18.08 -11.04 -4.56
C GLU A 42 -17.08 -10.30 -5.46
N ILE A 43 -16.58 -9.14 -5.02
CA ILE A 43 -15.60 -8.32 -5.75
C ILE A 43 -14.14 -8.58 -5.36
N ASP A 44 -13.90 -9.42 -4.35
CA ASP A 44 -12.56 -9.61 -3.75
C ASP A 44 -11.53 -10.07 -4.78
N ASP A 45 -11.86 -11.07 -5.61
CA ASP A 45 -10.93 -11.61 -6.61
C ASP A 45 -10.50 -10.54 -7.61
N TYR A 46 -11.45 -9.72 -8.08
CA TYR A 46 -11.16 -8.62 -9.01
C TYR A 46 -10.26 -7.56 -8.34
N MET A 47 -10.61 -7.11 -7.15
CA MET A 47 -9.83 -6.08 -6.45
C MET A 47 -8.45 -6.60 -6.04
N THR A 48 -8.35 -7.86 -5.64
CA THR A 48 -7.08 -8.51 -5.32
C THR A 48 -6.19 -8.59 -6.55
N MET A 49 -6.73 -8.96 -7.71
CA MET A 49 -5.97 -8.97 -8.97
C MET A 49 -5.44 -7.57 -9.32
N ARG A 50 -6.25 -6.51 -9.14
CA ARG A 50 -5.80 -5.12 -9.34
C ARG A 50 -4.60 -4.78 -8.47
N GLU A 51 -4.67 -5.08 -7.17
CA GLU A 51 -3.59 -4.77 -6.23
C GLU A 51 -2.34 -5.61 -6.51
N MET A 52 -2.48 -6.86 -6.92
CA MET A 52 -1.35 -7.73 -7.32
C MET A 52 -0.64 -7.19 -8.57
N VAL A 53 -1.39 -6.82 -9.62
CA VAL A 53 -0.81 -6.25 -10.84
C VAL A 53 -0.14 -4.90 -10.54
N LYS A 54 -0.80 -4.03 -9.76
CA LYS A 54 -0.21 -2.75 -9.33
C LYS A 54 1.09 -2.93 -8.57
N ALA A 55 1.13 -3.86 -7.61
CA ALA A 55 2.35 -4.19 -6.87
C ALA A 55 3.45 -4.71 -7.82
N ASN A 56 3.11 -5.61 -8.74
CA ASN A 56 4.07 -6.16 -9.70
C ASN A 56 4.69 -5.06 -10.60
N LEU A 57 3.87 -4.12 -11.08
CA LEU A 57 4.34 -2.97 -11.86
C LEU A 57 5.28 -2.07 -11.05
N TYR A 58 5.00 -1.85 -9.76
CA TYR A 58 5.94 -1.13 -8.91
C TYR A 58 7.25 -1.88 -8.71
N LEU A 59 7.23 -3.22 -8.62
CA LEU A 59 8.44 -4.04 -8.56
C LEU A 59 9.24 -4.01 -9.87
N GLU A 60 8.59 -3.89 -11.02
CA GLU A 60 9.28 -3.67 -12.31
C GLU A 60 10.02 -2.33 -12.34
N ARG A 61 9.53 -1.32 -11.61
CA ARG A 61 10.17 0.00 -11.50
C ARG A 61 11.40 0.06 -10.59
N LEU A 62 11.90 -1.07 -10.05
CA LEU A 62 13.08 -1.09 -9.17
C LEU A 62 14.37 -0.63 -9.87
N THR A 63 14.48 -0.88 -11.17
CA THR A 63 15.67 -0.57 -11.98
C THR A 63 15.53 0.68 -12.83
N GLU A 64 14.38 1.36 -12.76
CA GLU A 64 14.12 2.58 -13.52
C GLU A 64 15.02 3.75 -13.07
N ASN A 65 15.01 4.83 -13.83
CA ASN A 65 15.59 6.11 -13.44
C ASN A 65 14.90 6.71 -12.20
N GLU A 66 15.65 7.45 -11.38
CA GLU A 66 15.23 7.82 -10.01
C GLU A 66 13.87 8.53 -9.93
N ARG A 67 13.51 9.31 -10.96
CA ARG A 67 12.21 9.98 -11.09
C ARG A 67 11.01 9.02 -11.08
N TYR A 68 11.17 7.81 -11.61
CA TYR A 68 10.12 6.79 -11.70
C TYR A 68 10.41 5.57 -10.83
N ARG A 69 11.57 5.55 -10.17
CA ARG A 69 12.07 4.38 -9.47
C ARG A 69 11.26 4.09 -8.22
N THR A 70 10.78 2.85 -8.13
CA THR A 70 10.32 2.30 -6.86
C THR A 70 11.50 1.80 -6.05
N HIS A 71 11.52 2.13 -4.76
CA HIS A 71 12.47 1.56 -3.81
C HIS A 71 11.77 0.53 -2.94
N LEU A 72 12.45 -0.57 -2.64
CA LEU A 72 11.91 -1.67 -1.86
C LEU A 72 12.77 -1.96 -0.63
N LEU A 73 12.14 -1.90 0.54
CA LEU A 73 12.68 -2.39 1.80
C LEU A 73 11.95 -3.68 2.17
N VAL A 74 12.68 -4.73 2.55
CA VAL A 74 12.10 -5.99 3.03
C VAL A 74 12.56 -6.32 4.43
N THR A 75 11.73 -7.04 5.17
CA THR A 75 12.11 -7.76 6.39
C THR A 75 12.00 -9.25 6.15
N GLU A 76 13.07 -9.96 6.46
CA GLU A 76 13.22 -11.40 6.29
C GLU A 76 13.54 -12.05 7.64
N ASP A 77 13.06 -13.28 7.86
CA ASP A 77 13.52 -14.12 8.97
C ASP A 77 14.85 -14.82 8.65
N ILE A 78 15.28 -15.75 9.52
CA ILE A 78 16.54 -16.48 9.32
C ILE A 78 16.44 -17.57 8.24
N GLN A 79 15.23 -17.92 7.80
CA GLN A 79 14.97 -18.96 6.82
C GLN A 79 14.79 -18.42 5.39
N GLY A 80 14.82 -17.10 5.19
CA GLY A 80 14.55 -16.53 3.87
C GLY A 80 13.12 -16.06 3.66
N CYS A 81 12.26 -16.14 4.68
CA CYS A 81 10.85 -15.79 4.52
C CYS A 81 10.64 -14.29 4.71
N ILE A 82 10.02 -13.66 3.70
CA ILE A 82 9.65 -12.24 3.74
C ILE A 82 8.45 -12.06 4.67
N LEU A 83 8.68 -11.40 5.81
CA LEU A 83 7.66 -11.15 6.83
C LEU A 83 6.93 -9.82 6.61
N GLY A 84 7.52 -8.93 5.83
CA GLY A 84 6.93 -7.64 5.48
C GLY A 84 7.81 -6.84 4.52
N TYR A 85 7.22 -5.82 3.94
CA TYR A 85 7.92 -4.94 3.02
C TYR A 85 7.39 -3.49 3.09
N ILE A 86 8.19 -2.56 2.59
CA ILE A 86 7.79 -1.20 2.24
C ILE A 86 8.22 -0.92 0.80
N LEU A 87 7.25 -0.55 -0.03
CA LEU A 87 7.49 0.10 -1.32
C LEU A 87 7.37 1.61 -1.13
N TYR A 88 8.35 2.36 -1.61
CA TYR A 88 8.37 3.81 -1.45
C TYR A 88 9.03 4.52 -2.64
N HIS A 89 8.66 5.79 -2.82
CA HIS A 89 9.25 6.71 -3.78
C HIS A 89 9.96 7.83 -3.06
N LYS A 90 10.97 8.41 -3.71
CA LYS A 90 11.52 9.69 -3.29
C LYS A 90 10.69 10.80 -3.92
N SER A 91 10.54 11.91 -3.22
CA SER A 91 9.97 13.13 -3.81
C SER A 91 10.82 13.55 -5.01
N ILE A 92 10.13 13.98 -6.07
CA ILE A 92 10.75 14.49 -7.30
C ILE A 92 11.56 15.76 -6.98
N ASP A 93 11.05 16.57 -6.06
CA ASP A 93 11.57 17.89 -5.74
C ASP A 93 12.67 17.84 -4.66
N ASP A 94 12.51 16.97 -3.65
CA ASP A 94 13.51 16.76 -2.59
C ASP A 94 13.72 15.25 -2.32
N PRO A 95 14.82 14.63 -2.85
CA PRO A 95 15.10 13.22 -2.64
C PRO A 95 15.37 12.80 -1.18
N THR A 96 15.45 13.75 -0.25
CA THR A 96 15.53 13.49 1.19
C THR A 96 14.17 13.26 1.84
N ASP A 97 13.08 13.56 1.13
CA ASP A 97 11.70 13.26 1.50
C ASP A 97 11.19 12.06 0.68
N VAL A 98 10.46 11.15 1.33
CA VAL A 98 9.95 9.92 0.71
C VAL A 98 8.47 9.70 0.99
N SER A 99 7.79 9.01 0.08
CA SER A 99 6.40 8.59 0.26
C SER A 99 6.27 7.08 0.15
N ILE A 100 5.63 6.46 1.14
CA ILE A 100 5.33 5.04 1.15
C ILE A 100 4.08 4.80 0.32
N ILE A 101 4.23 4.03 -0.75
CA ILE A 101 3.14 3.66 -1.67
C ILE A 101 2.45 2.36 -1.28
N SER A 102 3.13 1.47 -0.55
CA SER A 102 2.55 0.23 -0.03
C SER A 102 3.40 -0.31 1.11
N THR A 103 2.76 -0.78 2.17
CA THR A 103 3.43 -1.41 3.30
C THR A 103 2.58 -2.55 3.84
N ILE A 104 3.19 -3.72 4.00
CA ILE A 104 2.52 -4.91 4.53
C ILE A 104 3.43 -5.59 5.54
N VAL A 105 2.84 -6.02 6.64
CA VAL A 105 3.43 -7.02 7.55
C VAL A 105 2.49 -8.20 7.58
N SER A 106 3.05 -9.40 7.38
CA SER A 106 2.34 -10.68 7.48
C SER A 106 1.51 -10.74 8.75
N LYS A 107 0.24 -11.17 8.64
CA LYS A 107 -0.74 -11.15 9.74
C LYS A 107 -0.22 -11.88 10.99
N GLU A 108 0.45 -13.01 10.79
CA GLU A 108 1.03 -13.85 11.85
C GLU A 108 2.17 -13.17 12.62
N TYR A 109 2.81 -12.17 12.01
CA TYR A 109 3.99 -11.48 12.56
C TYR A 109 3.72 -10.03 12.97
N ARG A 110 2.44 -9.61 12.98
CA ARG A 110 2.03 -8.29 13.46
C ARG A 110 2.27 -8.17 14.98
N ASN A 111 2.38 -6.93 15.45
CA ASN A 111 2.67 -6.59 16.85
C ASN A 111 4.02 -7.07 17.39
N GLN A 112 4.93 -7.54 16.52
CA GLN A 112 6.29 -7.95 16.88
C GLN A 112 7.36 -6.89 16.56
N GLY A 113 6.95 -5.64 16.32
CA GLY A 113 7.87 -4.53 16.03
C GLY A 113 8.38 -4.46 14.58
N ILE A 114 7.97 -5.37 13.69
CA ILE A 114 8.45 -5.40 12.28
C ILE A 114 8.20 -4.08 11.55
N LEU A 115 6.97 -3.56 11.57
CA LEU A 115 6.64 -2.28 10.93
C LEU A 115 7.48 -1.13 11.52
N ARG A 116 7.65 -1.11 12.85
CA ARG A 116 8.46 -0.10 13.55
C ARG A 116 9.90 -0.14 13.04
N ASN A 117 10.51 -1.31 12.99
CA ASN A 117 11.89 -1.46 12.57
C ASN A 117 12.09 -1.07 11.09
N MET A 118 11.15 -1.41 10.20
CA MET A 118 11.19 -0.98 8.80
C MET A 118 11.09 0.54 8.67
N LEU A 119 10.17 1.18 9.39
CA LEU A 119 10.03 2.64 9.37
C LEU A 119 11.24 3.35 9.99
N ASP A 120 11.78 2.83 11.09
CA ASP A 120 12.96 3.41 11.72
C ASP A 120 14.19 3.32 10.80
N ASN A 121 14.29 2.29 9.95
CA ASN A 121 15.30 2.23 8.89
C ASN A 121 15.16 3.37 7.87
N LEU A 122 13.93 3.76 7.53
CA LEU A 122 13.68 4.90 6.65
C LEU A 122 13.96 6.23 7.35
N LYS A 123 13.50 6.41 8.60
CA LYS A 123 13.70 7.66 9.37
C LYS A 123 15.17 7.99 9.64
N GLN A 124 16.03 6.98 9.68
CA GLN A 124 17.49 7.19 9.80
C GLN A 124 18.12 7.77 8.53
N LYS A 125 17.43 7.66 7.38
CA LYS A 125 17.98 8.00 6.05
C LYS A 125 17.29 9.19 5.41
N TYR A 126 16.02 9.42 5.74
CA TYR A 126 15.18 10.41 5.12
C TYR A 126 14.75 11.45 6.15
N LYS A 127 14.76 12.71 5.74
CA LYS A 127 14.32 13.85 6.54
C LYS A 127 12.85 13.69 6.89
N SER A 128 12.07 13.25 5.91
CA SER A 128 10.65 13.07 6.09
C SER A 128 10.05 11.89 5.33
N ILE A 129 8.89 11.44 5.81
CA ILE A 129 8.17 10.28 5.28
C ILE A 129 6.68 10.58 5.26
N SER A 130 6.06 10.50 4.09
CA SER A 130 4.59 10.53 3.94
C SER A 130 4.03 9.14 3.63
N LEU A 131 2.76 8.92 3.98
CA LEU A 131 1.99 7.73 3.62
C LEU A 131 0.50 8.03 3.72
N THR A 132 -0.34 7.18 3.15
CA THR A 132 -1.79 7.20 3.41
C THR A 132 -2.22 5.94 4.14
N CYS A 133 -3.23 6.05 4.99
CA CYS A 133 -3.80 4.90 5.69
C CYS A 133 -5.27 5.08 6.06
N PHE A 134 -6.00 3.98 6.20
CA PHE A 134 -7.34 4.03 6.79
C PHE A 134 -7.31 4.58 8.22
N ILE A 135 -8.40 5.22 8.64
CA ILE A 135 -8.57 5.81 9.98
C ILE A 135 -8.23 4.81 11.09
N SER A 136 -8.60 3.54 10.91
CA SER A 136 -8.32 2.45 11.83
C SER A 136 -6.83 2.22 12.11
N LYS A 137 -5.93 2.72 11.24
CA LYS A 137 -4.47 2.61 11.36
C LYS A 137 -3.82 3.91 11.83
N VAL A 138 -4.53 5.04 11.90
CA VAL A 138 -3.96 6.33 12.30
C VAL A 138 -3.28 6.26 13.67
N ASN A 139 -3.93 5.63 14.66
CA ASN A 139 -3.35 5.48 16.00
C ASN A 139 -2.06 4.64 16.02
N ILE A 140 -1.90 3.70 15.07
CA ILE A 140 -0.66 2.92 14.93
C ILE A 140 0.46 3.85 14.47
N TYR A 141 0.21 4.64 13.43
CA TYR A 141 1.20 5.57 12.88
C TYR A 141 1.53 6.73 13.83
N LYS A 142 0.56 7.23 14.61
CA LYS A 142 0.81 8.20 15.69
C LYS A 142 1.80 7.67 16.74
N LYS A 143 1.65 6.42 17.17
CA LYS A 143 2.61 5.75 18.08
C LYS A 143 3.99 5.51 17.45
N LEU A 144 4.11 5.66 16.14
CA LEU A 144 5.33 5.57 15.37
C LEU A 144 5.90 6.97 15.03
N GLY A 145 5.31 8.05 15.56
CA GLY A 145 5.78 9.41 15.40
C GLY A 145 5.24 10.15 14.18
N PHE A 146 4.28 9.56 13.46
CA PHE A 146 3.61 10.25 12.35
C PHE A 146 2.45 11.11 12.87
N ILE A 147 2.18 12.21 12.18
CA ILE A 147 1.04 13.09 12.42
C ILE A 147 0.10 13.07 11.20
N PRO A 148 -1.22 13.15 11.38
CA PRO A 148 -2.12 13.39 10.26
C PRO A 148 -1.84 14.75 9.61
N ASP A 149 -1.90 14.80 8.29
CA ASP A 149 -1.56 15.99 7.49
C ASP A 149 -2.67 16.38 6.51
N CYS A 150 -3.29 15.39 5.85
CA CYS A 150 -4.38 15.62 4.91
C CYS A 150 -5.41 14.49 4.90
N HIS A 151 -6.53 14.73 4.23
CA HIS A 151 -7.52 13.72 3.86
C HIS A 151 -7.35 13.38 2.37
N LEU A 152 -7.34 12.09 2.05
CA LEU A 152 -7.27 11.60 0.67
C LEU A 152 -8.24 10.43 0.46
N GLN A 153 -9.36 10.70 -0.21
CA GLN A 153 -10.41 9.70 -0.49
C GLN A 153 -10.81 8.94 0.79
N THR A 154 -10.61 7.64 0.85
CA THR A 154 -10.99 6.79 2.00
C THR A 154 -9.95 6.78 3.13
N GLN A 155 -8.89 7.58 3.01
CA GLN A 155 -7.69 7.50 3.84
C GLN A 155 -7.25 8.85 4.39
N ILE A 156 -6.38 8.79 5.39
CA ILE A 156 -5.70 9.92 6.01
C ILE A 156 -4.24 9.92 5.54
N GLY A 157 -3.80 11.05 5.00
CA GLY A 157 -2.38 11.34 4.79
C GLY A 157 -1.69 11.54 6.13
N MET A 158 -0.61 10.80 6.34
CA MET A 158 0.20 10.80 7.55
C MET A 158 1.62 11.21 7.19
N TYR A 159 2.26 11.98 8.08
CA TYR A 159 3.59 12.54 7.85
C TYR A 159 4.51 12.36 9.06
N TYR A 160 5.78 12.05 8.83
CA TYR A 160 6.86 12.10 9.81
C TYR A 160 7.92 13.08 9.32
N GLY A 161 8.39 13.99 10.17
CA GLY A 161 9.39 15.00 9.80
C GLY A 161 8.78 16.38 9.57
N VAL A 162 9.29 17.12 8.57
CA VAL A 162 8.80 18.46 8.18
C VAL A 162 7.92 18.36 6.93
N PRO A 163 6.59 18.57 7.01
CA PRO A 163 5.69 18.45 5.87
C PRO A 163 6.21 19.15 4.61
N ASP A 164 6.17 18.45 3.49
CA ASP A 164 6.49 18.96 2.15
C ASP A 164 5.33 18.66 1.20
N ASP A 165 5.17 19.49 0.18
CA ASP A 165 4.22 19.32 -0.92
C ASP A 165 4.84 18.53 -2.09
N GLY A 166 5.85 17.72 -1.78
CA GLY A 166 6.65 16.97 -2.74
C GLY A 166 5.81 15.99 -3.57
N GLN A 167 6.14 15.91 -4.86
CA GLN A 167 5.43 15.04 -5.79
C GLN A 167 6.09 13.67 -5.94
N ILE A 168 5.29 12.63 -6.15
CA ILE A 168 5.76 11.27 -6.48
C ILE A 168 5.07 10.75 -7.75
N MET A 169 5.73 9.84 -8.48
CA MET A 169 5.15 9.20 -9.66
C MET A 169 4.45 7.89 -9.31
N THR A 170 3.14 7.95 -9.11
CA THR A 170 2.32 6.75 -8.87
C THR A 170 1.91 6.06 -10.18
N ILE A 171 1.37 4.86 -10.04
CA ILE A 171 0.63 4.17 -11.09
C ILE A 171 -0.81 4.66 -11.03
N ASP A 172 -1.33 5.13 -12.16
CA ASP A 172 -2.73 5.46 -12.31
C ASP A 172 -3.59 4.19 -12.23
N ASP A 173 -4.59 4.19 -11.37
CA ASP A 173 -5.46 3.04 -11.14
C ASP A 173 -6.29 2.70 -12.39
N ASP A 174 -6.51 3.67 -13.30
CA ASP A 174 -7.23 3.51 -14.56
C ASP A 174 -6.42 2.75 -15.61
N ILE A 175 -5.09 2.75 -15.51
CA ILE A 175 -4.26 1.98 -16.47
C ILE A 175 -4.30 0.48 -16.16
N LEU A 176 -4.67 0.08 -14.95
CA LEU A 176 -4.68 -1.32 -14.53
C LEU A 176 -5.67 -2.16 -15.34
N ILE A 177 -6.79 -1.59 -15.79
CA ILE A 177 -7.80 -2.32 -16.58
C ILE A 177 -7.28 -2.75 -17.96
N LYS A 178 -6.16 -2.17 -18.42
CA LYS A 178 -5.52 -2.52 -19.70
C LYS A 178 -4.68 -3.80 -19.63
N TYR A 179 -4.46 -4.34 -18.43
CA TYR A 179 -3.72 -5.59 -18.24
C TYR A 179 -4.69 -6.76 -18.30
N ASP A 180 -4.39 -7.75 -19.16
CA ASP A 180 -5.27 -8.91 -19.41
C ASP A 180 -5.72 -9.61 -18.13
N ALA A 181 -4.83 -9.76 -17.14
CA ALA A 181 -5.17 -10.39 -15.86
C ALA A 181 -6.29 -9.63 -15.12
N VAL A 182 -6.20 -8.29 -15.08
CA VAL A 182 -7.22 -7.43 -14.44
C VAL A 182 -8.50 -7.41 -15.25
N PHE A 183 -8.39 -7.27 -16.57
CA PHE A 183 -9.55 -7.29 -17.47
C PHE A 183 -10.33 -8.60 -17.38
N ASN A 184 -9.64 -9.73 -17.43
CA ASN A 184 -10.26 -11.05 -17.31
C ASN A 184 -10.91 -11.26 -15.94
N ALA A 185 -10.28 -10.77 -14.86
CA ALA A 185 -10.86 -10.82 -13.52
C ALA A 185 -12.13 -9.95 -13.42
N PHE A 186 -12.13 -8.77 -14.06
CA PHE A 186 -13.31 -7.90 -14.14
C PHE A 186 -14.45 -8.55 -14.91
N GLU A 187 -14.18 -9.09 -16.10
CA GLU A 187 -15.21 -9.74 -16.93
C GLU A 187 -15.79 -10.96 -16.21
N LYS A 188 -14.94 -11.77 -15.55
CA LYS A 188 -15.40 -12.87 -14.70
C LYS A 188 -16.31 -12.37 -13.57
N PHE A 189 -15.87 -11.37 -12.81
CA PHE A 189 -16.66 -10.76 -11.74
C PHE A 189 -18.03 -10.28 -12.26
N LYS A 190 -18.06 -9.60 -13.41
CA LYS A 190 -19.29 -9.11 -14.03
C LYS A 190 -20.22 -10.23 -14.46
N LEU A 191 -19.70 -11.27 -15.12
CA LEU A 191 -20.48 -12.42 -15.57
C LEU A 191 -21.07 -13.20 -14.39
N ASP A 192 -20.28 -13.42 -13.34
CA ASP A 192 -20.70 -14.15 -12.14
C ASP A 192 -21.81 -13.39 -11.36
N ASN A 193 -21.97 -12.08 -11.61
CA ASN A 193 -22.83 -11.19 -10.84
C ASN A 193 -23.89 -10.43 -11.65
N LEU A 194 -24.20 -10.86 -12.89
CA LEU A 194 -25.14 -10.14 -13.78
C LEU A 194 -26.48 -9.78 -13.12
N ASN A 195 -27.07 -10.70 -12.35
CA ASN A 195 -28.38 -10.51 -11.72
C ASN A 195 -28.36 -9.54 -10.53
N ASN A 196 -27.19 -9.29 -9.94
CA ASN A 196 -27.02 -8.44 -8.75
C ASN A 196 -26.09 -7.25 -9.02
N TRP A 197 -25.71 -7.01 -10.28
CA TRP A 197 -24.66 -6.08 -10.68
C TRP A 197 -24.87 -4.69 -10.10
N GLN A 198 -26.06 -4.12 -10.30
CA GLN A 198 -26.38 -2.77 -9.83
C GLN A 198 -26.21 -2.65 -8.31
N LYS A 199 -26.77 -3.60 -7.55
CA LYS A 199 -26.68 -3.64 -6.09
C LYS A 199 -25.23 -3.72 -5.59
N LEU A 200 -24.38 -4.50 -6.27
CA LEU A 200 -22.97 -4.66 -5.89
C LEU A 200 -22.17 -3.38 -6.15
N ILE A 201 -22.39 -2.73 -7.29
CA ILE A 201 -21.73 -1.46 -7.62
C ILE A 201 -22.21 -0.34 -6.70
N GLU A 202 -23.51 -0.25 -6.43
CA GLU A 202 -24.06 0.69 -5.44
C GLU A 202 -23.43 0.46 -4.06
N LYS A 203 -23.38 -0.80 -3.60
CA LYS A 203 -22.73 -1.13 -2.33
C LYS A 203 -21.26 -0.72 -2.28
N LEU A 204 -20.49 -1.00 -3.34
CA LEU A 204 -19.08 -0.60 -3.40
C LEU A 204 -18.94 0.92 -3.31
N ASN A 205 -19.76 1.66 -4.06
CA ASN A 205 -19.74 3.12 -4.02
C ASN A 205 -20.11 3.66 -2.65
N ASP A 206 -21.16 3.12 -2.03
CA ASP A 206 -21.61 3.49 -0.69
C ASP A 206 -20.52 3.22 0.36
N ASP A 207 -19.89 2.04 0.32
CA ASP A 207 -18.81 1.68 1.25
C ASP A 207 -17.62 2.66 1.12
N ASN A 208 -17.26 3.07 -0.10
CA ASN A 208 -16.22 4.07 -0.35
C ASN A 208 -16.63 5.49 0.10
N ILE A 209 -17.87 5.92 -0.17
CA ILE A 209 -18.39 7.24 0.26
C ILE A 209 -18.42 7.32 1.78
N ILE A 210 -18.89 6.27 2.45
CA ILE A 210 -18.95 6.19 3.91
C ILE A 210 -17.54 6.34 4.49
N GLU A 211 -16.57 5.59 3.96
CA GLU A 211 -15.22 5.63 4.51
C GLU A 211 -14.47 6.92 4.17
N SER A 212 -14.74 7.52 3.00
CA SER A 212 -14.23 8.85 2.69
C SER A 212 -14.82 9.94 3.58
N THR A 213 -16.13 9.89 3.83
CA THR A 213 -16.82 10.82 4.73
C THR A 213 -16.28 10.70 6.16
N LYS A 214 -16.05 9.48 6.66
CA LYS A 214 -15.41 9.28 7.97
C LYS A 214 -14.00 9.87 7.99
N ALA A 215 -13.23 9.72 6.93
CA ALA A 215 -11.86 10.21 6.86
C ALA A 215 -11.83 11.75 6.85
N GLU A 216 -12.72 12.39 6.10
CA GLU A 216 -12.92 13.83 6.10
C GLU A 216 -13.33 14.34 7.49
N ILE A 217 -14.35 13.73 8.11
CA ILE A 217 -14.80 14.10 9.47
C ILE A 217 -13.65 13.96 10.46
N TYR A 218 -12.94 12.82 10.46
CA TYR A 218 -11.80 12.60 11.34
C TYR A 218 -10.76 13.69 11.18
N PHE A 219 -10.35 14.00 9.94
CA PHE A 219 -9.35 15.04 9.67
C PHE A 219 -9.79 16.43 10.16
N ASN A 220 -11.07 16.78 9.99
CA ASN A 220 -11.62 18.04 10.47
C ASN A 220 -11.71 18.14 12.00
N THR A 221 -11.78 17.00 12.72
CA THR A 221 -11.82 16.98 14.20
C THR A 221 -10.46 17.12 14.88
N ILE A 222 -9.37 16.92 14.14
CA ILE A 222 -8.00 16.95 14.68
C ILE A 222 -7.21 18.19 14.26
N LYS A 223 -7.79 19.04 13.42
CA LYS A 223 -7.33 20.42 13.19
C LYS A 223 -7.68 21.29 14.39
#